data_AF-A0A803R7T1-F1
#
_entry.id   AF-A0A803R7T1-F1
#
_cell.length_a   1.000
_cell.length_b   1.000
_cell.length_c   1.000
_cell.angle_alpha   90.00
_cell.angle_beta   90.00
_cell.angle_gamma   90.00
#
_symmetry.space_group_name_H-M   'P 1'
#
loop_
_entity.id
_entity.type
_entity.pdbx_description
1 polymer ?
#
loop_
_entity_poly.entity_id
_entity_poly.type
_entity_poly.pdbx_seq_one_letter_code
_entity_poly.pdbx_strand_id
1 'polypeptide(L)' 'MGSVMTNMGLQAILDGCRNLESLDLRQCLNIDLKGNLGKRCAEQIKLVKLPHDSLKDIQVRNWTMMILQGLVTMKT' A
#
# COMPACT_ATOMS: atom_id res chain seq x y z
N MET A 1 -16.57 3.11 6.27
CA MET A 1 -15.93 4.23 5.56
C MET A 1 -14.49 4.29 6.06
N GLY A 2 -13.57 3.71 5.29
CA GLY A 2 -12.14 3.76 5.62
C GLY A 2 -11.62 5.18 5.47
N SER A 3 -10.67 5.56 6.31
CA SER A 3 -10.00 6.86 6.26
C SER A 3 -9.69 7.26 4.82
N VAL A 4 -10.21 8.41 4.39
CA VAL A 4 -9.94 8.95 3.06
C VAL A 4 -8.48 9.36 3.02
N MET A 5 -7.62 8.56 2.38
CA MET A 5 -6.23 8.96 2.17
C MET A 5 -6.19 10.23 1.32
N THR A 6 -5.37 11.19 1.73
CA THR A 6 -5.17 12.48 1.06
C THR A 6 -3.70 12.66 0.68
N ASN A 7 -3.40 13.66 -0.16
CA ASN A 7 -2.02 14.05 -0.47
C ASN A 7 -1.22 14.39 0.80
N MET A 8 -1.85 15.07 1.78
CA MET A 8 -1.22 15.39 3.07
C MET A 8 -0.95 14.13 3.89
N GLY A 9 -1.88 13.16 3.88
CA GLY A 9 -1.68 11.87 4.53
C GLY A 9 -0.53 11.09 3.92
N LEU A 10 -0.45 11.02 2.59
CA LEU A 10 0.66 10.38 1.87
C LEU A 10 2.00 11.07 2.19
N GLN A 11 2.03 12.41 2.17
CA GLN A 11 3.21 13.18 2.55
C GLN A 11 3.68 12.86 3.97
N ALA A 12 2.76 12.82 4.94
CA ALA A 12 3.09 12.47 6.32
C ALA A 12 3.66 11.05 6.47
N ILE A 13 3.15 10.08 5.69
CA ILE A 13 3.71 8.72 5.62
C ILE A 13 5.14 8.75 5.07
N LEU A 14 5.37 9.47 3.96
CA LEU A 14 6.71 9.58 3.37
C LEU A 14 7.71 10.27 4.31
N ASP A 15 7.26 11.23 5.11
CA ASP A 15 8.10 11.95 6.08
C ASP A 15 8.40 11.11 7.34
N GLY A 16 7.41 10.40 7.85
CA GLY A 16 7.53 9.63 9.09
C GLY A 16 8.08 8.21 8.92
N CYS A 17 7.83 7.57 7.78
CA CYS A 17 8.12 6.16 7.54
C CYS A 17 9.21 5.98 6.47
N ARG A 18 10.45 6.37 6.79
CA ARG A 18 11.59 6.32 5.84
C ARG A 18 11.96 4.91 5.34
N ASN A 19 11.64 3.87 6.11
CA ASN A 19 11.96 2.47 5.78
C ASN A 19 10.74 1.71 5.23
N LEU A 20 9.64 2.39 4.89
CA LEU A 20 8.44 1.73 4.37
C LEU A 20 8.71 1.13 2.99
N GLU A 21 8.70 -0.20 2.89
CA GLU A 21 9.01 -0.88 1.63
C GLU A 21 7.79 -1.04 0.71
N SER A 22 6.59 -1.05 1.27
CA SER A 22 5.36 -1.28 0.50
C SER A 22 4.22 -0.38 0.95
N LEU A 23 3.45 0.13 0.00
CA LEU A 23 2.28 0.96 0.25
C LEU A 23 1.17 0.63 -0.76
N ASP A 24 -0.03 0.39 -0.24
CA ASP A 24 -1.20 0.10 -1.04
C ASP A 24 -2.13 1.32 -1.08
N LEU A 25 -2.21 1.98 -2.23
CA LEU A 25 -3.06 3.15 -2.47
C LEU A 25 -4.32 2.79 -3.25
N ARG A 26 -4.61 1.50 -3.50
CA ARG A 26 -5.80 1.11 -4.25
C ARG A 26 -7.06 1.66 -3.59
N GLN A 27 -7.99 2.15 -4.40
CA GLN A 27 -9.20 2.85 -3.95
C GLN A 27 -8.96 4.17 -3.21
N CYS A 28 -7.72 4.65 -3.06
CA CYS A 28 -7.41 6.00 -2.59
C CYS A 28 -7.49 7.00 -3.75
N LEU A 29 -8.71 7.21 -4.26
CA LEU A 29 -8.96 7.99 -5.48
C LEU A 29 -8.74 9.51 -5.33
N ASN A 30 -8.57 9.98 -4.10
CA ASN A 30 -8.38 11.41 -3.79
C ASN A 30 -6.91 11.85 -3.78
N ILE A 31 -5.98 10.93 -4.09
CA ILE A 31 -4.54 11.24 -4.15
C ILE A 31 -4.17 11.66 -5.58
N ASP A 32 -3.45 12.77 -5.70
CA ASP A 32 -2.78 13.15 -6.93
C ASP A 32 -1.32 12.70 -6.88
N LEU A 33 -1.01 11.65 -7.63
CA LEU A 33 0.36 11.14 -7.79
C LEU A 33 1.12 11.82 -8.92
N LYS A 34 0.61 12.92 -9.50
CA LYS A 34 1.39 13.73 -10.43
C LYS A 34 2.44 14.57 -9.70
N GLY A 35 3.52 14.89 -10.41
CA GLY A 35 4.57 15.77 -9.90
C GLY A 35 5.40 15.17 -8.76
N ASN A 36 5.87 16.04 -7.86
CA ASN A 36 6.90 15.69 -6.87
C ASN A 36 6.45 14.64 -5.84
N LEU A 37 5.18 14.65 -5.43
CA LEU A 37 4.66 13.71 -4.44
C LEU A 37 4.71 12.27 -4.96
N GLY A 38 4.25 12.05 -6.20
CA GLY A 38 4.33 10.74 -6.84
C GLY A 38 5.75 10.31 -7.14
N LYS A 39 6.62 11.22 -7.62
CA LYS A 39 8.04 10.94 -7.84
C LYS A 39 8.71 10.45 -6.56
N ARG A 40 8.54 11.19 -5.46
CA ARG A 40 9.10 10.82 -4.16
C ARG A 40 8.54 9.50 -3.65
N CYS A 41 7.23 9.25 -3.82
CA CYS A 41 6.60 7.99 -3.45
C CYS A 41 7.25 6.80 -4.18
N ALA A 42 7.48 6.92 -5.49
CA ALA A 42 8.11 5.88 -6.30
C ALA A 42 9.61 5.69 -5.98
N GLU A 43 10.31 6.74 -5.56
CA GLU A 43 11.73 6.66 -5.17
C GLU A 43 11.92 6.03 -3.78
N GLN A 44 11.02 6.33 -2.83
CA GLN A 44 11.15 5.88 -1.44
C GLN A 44 10.57 4.47 -1.22
N ILE A 45 9.49 4.11 -1.92
CA ILE A 45 8.72 2.89 -1.66
C ILE A 45 8.94 1.89 -2.80
N LYS A 46 9.46 0.70 -2.46
CA LYS A 46 9.81 -0.33 -3.44
C LYS A 46 8.57 -0.92 -4.14
N LEU A 47 7.49 -1.11 -3.39
CA LEU A 47 6.26 -1.73 -3.88
C LEU A 47 5.05 -0.83 -3.61
N VAL A 48 4.70 0.00 -4.59
CA VAL A 48 3.49 0.83 -4.54
C VAL A 48 2.40 0.20 -5.39
N LYS A 49 1.20 0.03 -4.82
CA LYS A 49 -0.02 -0.28 -5.61
C LYS A 49 -0.83 0.99 -5.80
N LEU A 50 -1.12 1.32 -7.05
CA LEU A 50 -1.72 2.59 -7.43
C LEU A 50 -3.24 2.59 -7.22
N PRO A 51 -3.88 3.78 -7.12
CA PRO A 51 -5.33 3.89 -6.88
C PRO A 51 -6.22 3.07 -7.81
N HIS A 52 -5.81 2.90 -9.07
CA HIS A 52 -6.55 2.19 -10.10
C HIS A 52 -6.04 0.77 -10.38
N ASP A 53 -5.03 0.30 -9.64
CA ASP A 53 -4.55 -1.07 -9.81
C ASP A 53 -5.63 -2.07 -9.44
N SER A 54 -5.59 -3.21 -10.14
CA SER A 54 -6.56 -4.28 -9.94
C SER A 54 -6.52 -4.82 -8.50
N LEU A 55 -7.69 -5.22 -7.99
CA LEU A 55 -7.82 -5.95 -6.72
C LEU A 55 -7.73 -7.48 -6.91
N LYS A 56 -7.46 -7.96 -8.12
CA LYS A 56 -7.44 -9.39 -8.45
C LYS A 56 -6.43 -10.20 -7.62
N ASP A 57 -5.32 -9.60 -7.25
CA ASP A 57 -4.31 -10.19 -6.35
C ASP A 57 -4.81 -10.33 -4.89
N ILE A 58 -5.78 -9.53 -4.43
CA ILE A 58 -6.44 -9.74 -3.13
C ILE A 58 -7.22 -11.07 -3.14
N GLN A 59 -7.82 -11.42 -4.27
CA GLN A 59 -8.53 -12.70 -4.41
C GLN A 59 -7.55 -13.89 -4.38
N VAL A 60 -6.35 -13.73 -4.95
CA VAL A 60 -5.27 -14.75 -4.88
C VAL A 60 -4.68 -14.87 -3.47
N ARG A 61 -4.67 -13.77 -2.71
CA ARG A 61 -4.21 -13.76 -1.31
C ARG A 61 -5.12 -14.51 -0.36
N ASN A 62 -6.41 -14.68 -0.66
CA ASN A 62 -7.28 -15.46 0.23
C ASN A 62 -6.88 -16.94 0.31
N TRP A 63 -6.26 -17.54 -0.72
CA TRP A 63 -5.80 -18.94 -0.67
C TRP A 63 -4.38 -19.06 -0.11
N THR A 64 -3.48 -18.14 -0.47
CA THR A 64 -2.09 -18.16 0.00
C THR A 64 -1.96 -17.70 1.46
N MET A 65 -2.80 -16.78 1.92
CA MET A 65 -2.85 -16.35 3.32
C MET A 65 -3.41 -17.44 4.24
N MET A 66 -4.32 -18.31 3.80
CA MET A 66 -4.77 -19.44 4.64
C MET A 66 -3.63 -20.43 4.95
N ILE A 67 -2.75 -20.70 3.97
CA ILE A 67 -1.58 -21.58 4.18
C ILE A 67 -0.52 -20.89 5.06
N LEU A 68 -0.25 -19.60 4.83
CA LEU A 68 0.73 -18.84 5.61
C LEU A 68 0.23 -18.53 7.03
N GLN A 69 -1.06 -18.22 7.22
CA GLN A 69 -1.63 -18.08 8.56
C GLN A 69 -1.58 -19.41 9.33
N GLY A 70 -1.87 -20.56 8.70
CA GLY A 70 -1.68 -21.87 9.33
C GLY A 70 -0.23 -22.16 9.75
N LEU A 71 0.76 -21.77 8.92
CA LEU A 71 2.19 -21.93 9.24
C LEU A 71 2.72 -20.90 10.25
N VAL A 72 2.18 -19.69 10.27
CA VAL A 72 2.51 -18.65 11.26
C VAL A 72 1.90 -19.02 12.61
N THR A 73 0.67 -19.53 12.66
CA THR A 73 0.03 -20.02 13.90
C THR A 73 0.68 -21.31 14.45
N MET A 74 1.44 -22.06 13.65
CA MET A 74 2.25 -23.19 14.15
C MET A 74 3.66 -22.79 14.62
N LYS A 75 4.07 -21.52 14.49
CA LYS A 75 5.40 -21.02 14.88
C LYS A 75 5.38 -19.84 15.87
N THR A 76 4.21 -19.48 16.38
CA THR A 76 4.02 -18.59 17.53
C THR A 76 2.99 -19.21 18.44
#